data_AF-A0A7C5WN45-F1
#
_entry.id   AF-A0A7C5WN45-F1
#
_cell.length_a   1.000
_cell.length_b   1.000
_cell.length_c   1.000
_cell.angle_alpha   90.00
_cell.angle_beta   90.00
_cell.angle_gamma   90.00
#
_symmetry.space_group_name_H-M   'P 1'
#
loop_
_entity.id
_entity.type
_entity.pdbx_description
1 polymer ?
#
loop_
_entity_poly.entity_id
_entity_poly.type
_entity_poly.pdbx_seq_one_letter_code
_entity_poly.pdbx_strand_id
1 'polypeptide(L)'
;MSNRQTKNRASAAPRHGHDRSGRGGARRLITAGVLAGLTSVPALAGPRGEQVVHGSAVFNRRGNNTTITTSQRAIINYESF
;
A
#
# COMPACT_ATOMS: atom_id res chain seq x y z
N MET A 1 -19.70 -2.13 -60.42
CA MET A 1 -19.35 -1.20 -59.31
C MET A 1 -18.00 -1.60 -58.75
N SER A 2 -17.09 -0.62 -58.63
CA SER A 2 -15.79 -0.62 -57.94
C SER A 2 -15.89 -1.23 -56.52
N ASN A 3 -14.85 -1.69 -55.80
CA ASN A 3 -13.59 -0.99 -55.54
C ASN A 3 -12.63 -1.86 -54.67
N ARG A 4 -11.34 -1.83 -55.01
CA ARG A 4 -10.10 -1.67 -54.18
C ARG A 4 -9.86 -2.45 -52.85
N GLN A 5 -8.58 -2.85 -52.77
CA GLN A 5 -7.69 -2.88 -51.58
C GLN A 5 -7.98 -3.97 -50.53
N THR A 6 -7.04 -4.82 -50.12
CA THR A 6 -5.70 -4.47 -49.63
C THR A 6 -4.70 -5.61 -49.83
N LYS A 7 -3.57 -5.27 -50.43
CA LYS A 7 -2.36 -6.07 -50.56
C LYS A 7 -1.58 -5.93 -49.26
N ASN A 8 -1.78 -6.84 -48.30
CA ASN A 8 -1.02 -6.85 -47.06
C ASN A 8 0.34 -7.52 -47.27
N ARG A 9 1.35 -6.65 -47.40
CA ARG A 9 2.76 -6.96 -47.21
C ARG A 9 3.03 -7.14 -45.72
N ALA A 10 3.70 -8.22 -45.34
CA ALA A 10 4.66 -8.29 -44.24
C ALA A 10 5.34 -9.67 -44.34
N SER A 11 6.58 -9.76 -44.82
CA SER A 11 7.82 -9.52 -44.07
C SER A 11 8.11 -10.61 -43.04
N ALA A 12 9.17 -11.37 -43.30
CA ALA A 12 10.28 -11.70 -42.38
C ALA A 12 10.68 -13.18 -42.41
N ALA A 13 11.96 -13.38 -42.72
CA ALA A 13 12.67 -14.64 -42.84
C ALA A 13 12.82 -15.40 -41.50
N PRO A 14 12.98 -16.73 -41.51
CA PRO A 14 13.47 -17.45 -40.35
C PRO A 14 15.00 -17.32 -40.30
N ARG A 15 15.53 -16.46 -39.41
CA ARG A 15 16.96 -16.48 -39.06
C ARG A 15 17.18 -17.43 -37.88
N HIS A 16 17.46 -18.66 -38.24
CA HIS A 16 17.90 -19.73 -37.35
C HIS A 16 19.39 -19.56 -37.02
N GLY A 17 19.77 -19.82 -35.77
CA GLY A 17 21.17 -19.90 -35.33
C GLY A 17 21.59 -18.75 -34.42
N HIS A 18 21.45 -18.95 -33.11
CA HIS A 18 22.24 -18.22 -32.12
C HIS A 18 23.20 -19.22 -31.49
N ASP A 19 24.44 -19.19 -31.96
CA ASP A 19 25.59 -19.76 -31.28
C ASP A 19 25.72 -19.07 -29.90
N ARG A 20 25.52 -19.83 -28.82
CA ARG A 20 25.80 -19.38 -27.46
C ARG A 20 26.71 -20.39 -26.76
N SER A 21 27.98 -20.39 -27.16
CA SER A 21 29.07 -20.91 -26.35
C SER A 21 29.78 -19.75 -25.65
N GLY A 22 29.38 -19.48 -24.40
CA GLY A 22 29.98 -18.46 -23.55
C GLY A 22 29.99 -18.95 -22.12
N ARG A 23 30.99 -19.75 -21.80
CA ARG A 23 31.30 -20.26 -20.46
C ARG A 23 31.96 -19.13 -19.67
N GLY A 24 31.23 -18.56 -18.72
CA GLY A 24 31.72 -17.61 -17.71
C GLY A 24 30.57 -17.40 -16.73
N GLY A 25 30.58 -17.95 -15.53
CA GLY A 25 31.58 -17.68 -14.51
C GLY A 25 31.17 -16.39 -13.80
N ALA A 26 30.27 -16.49 -12.81
CA ALA A 26 30.26 -15.73 -11.56
C ALA A 26 28.86 -15.65 -10.94
N ARG A 27 28.78 -16.20 -9.72
CA ARG A 27 27.94 -15.77 -8.59
C ARG A 27 26.43 -15.64 -8.82
N ARG A 28 25.74 -16.70 -8.40
CA ARG A 28 24.38 -16.63 -7.85
C ARG A 28 24.36 -15.60 -6.70
N LEU A 29 23.77 -14.44 -6.94
CA LEU A 29 23.26 -13.57 -5.87
C LEU A 29 21.74 -13.78 -5.80
N ILE A 30 21.33 -14.81 -5.06
CA ILE A 30 19.96 -14.89 -4.56
C ILE A 30 19.93 -14.00 -3.34
N THR A 31 19.66 -12.71 -3.56
CA THR A 31 19.25 -11.83 -2.47
C THR A 31 17.73 -11.79 -2.52
N ALA A 32 17.11 -12.73 -1.81
CA ALA A 32 15.68 -12.70 -1.54
C ALA A 32 15.39 -11.40 -0.77
N GLY A 33 14.84 -10.41 -1.48
CA GLY A 33 14.41 -9.15 -0.89
C GLY A 33 13.19 -9.39 -0.02
N VAL A 34 13.40 -9.77 1.24
CA VAL A 34 12.40 -9.58 2.29
C VAL A 34 12.41 -8.10 2.64
N LEU A 35 11.77 -7.28 1.81
CA LEU A 35 11.32 -5.97 2.26
C LEU A 35 9.97 -6.22 2.93
N ALA A 36 10.09 -6.56 4.21
CA ALA A 36 9.01 -6.64 5.17
C ALA A 36 8.06 -5.47 4.95
N GLY A 37 6.79 -5.79 4.70
CA GLY A 37 5.73 -4.80 4.65
C GLY A 37 5.76 -4.00 5.94
N LEU A 38 6.15 -2.74 5.83
CA LEU A 38 5.82 -1.72 6.80
C LEU A 38 4.30 -1.54 6.71
N THR A 39 3.56 -2.49 7.28
CA THR A 39 2.19 -2.26 7.68
C THR A 39 2.30 -1.23 8.79
N SER A 40 2.32 0.03 8.38
CA SER A 40 2.04 1.18 9.23
C SER A 40 0.78 0.82 10.00
N VAL A 41 0.94 0.34 11.23
CA VAL A 41 -0.15 0.34 12.19
C VAL A 41 -0.48 1.81 12.28
N PRO A 42 -1.68 2.25 11.87
CA PRO A 42 -2.02 3.66 11.98
C PRO A 42 -1.73 4.01 13.42
N ALA A 43 -0.74 4.90 13.64
CA ALA A 43 -0.53 5.49 14.93
C ALA A 43 -1.89 6.08 15.26
N LEU A 44 -2.60 5.42 16.19
CA LEU A 44 -3.94 5.78 16.60
C LEU A 44 -3.74 7.06 17.42
N ALA A 45 -3.51 8.14 16.68
CA ALA A 45 -3.09 9.48 17.09
C ALA A 45 -4.31 10.25 17.61
N GLY A 46 -5.05 9.59 18.50
CA GLY A 46 -6.12 10.18 19.27
C GLY A 46 -5.70 10.29 20.74
N PRO A 47 -6.41 11.11 21.52
CA PRO A 47 -6.16 11.28 22.94
C PRO A 47 -6.10 9.95 23.69
N ARG A 48 -5.22 9.83 24.68
CA ARG A 48 -5.00 8.61 25.47
C ARG A 48 -5.16 8.86 26.97
N GLY A 49 -5.41 7.78 27.70
CA GLY A 49 -5.64 7.85 29.15
C GLY A 49 -6.88 8.67 29.51
N GLU A 50 -7.94 8.54 28.71
CA GLU A 50 -9.18 9.30 28.89
C GLU A 50 -9.82 8.91 30.23
N GLN A 51 -10.05 9.90 31.10
CA GLN A 51 -10.76 9.70 32.36
C GLN A 51 -11.82 10.78 32.52
N VAL A 52 -13.09 10.38 32.58
CA VAL A 52 -14.19 11.29 32.89
C VAL A 52 -14.19 11.56 34.39
N VAL A 53 -13.96 12.82 34.77
CA VAL A 53 -13.95 13.24 36.19
C VAL A 53 -15.20 14.03 36.59
N HIS A 54 -15.95 14.52 35.60
CA HIS A 54 -17.26 15.15 35.82
C HIS A 54 -18.16 14.99 34.57
N GLY A 55 -19.47 14.87 34.78
CA GLY A 55 -20.45 14.67 33.70
C GLY A 55 -20.41 13.26 33.10
N SER A 56 -20.75 13.12 31.82
CA SER A 56 -20.64 11.87 31.08
C SER A 56 -20.02 12.07 29.70
N ALA A 57 -19.33 11.04 29.21
CA ALA A 57 -18.76 11.00 27.87
C ALA A 57 -18.81 9.59 27.29
N VAL A 58 -19.02 9.49 25.99
CA VAL A 58 -18.94 8.25 25.21
C VAL A 58 -17.90 8.44 24.11
N PHE A 59 -17.00 7.47 23.99
CA PHE A 59 -15.90 7.49 23.04
C PHE A 59 -16.14 6.45 21.95
N ASN A 60 -16.12 6.88 20.69
CA ASN A 60 -16.26 6.01 19.53
C ASN A 60 -15.06 6.21 18.61
N ARG A 61 -14.20 5.19 18.53
CA ARG A 61 -12.96 5.22 17.76
C ARG A 61 -13.11 4.35 16.52
N ARG A 62 -12.94 4.95 15.33
CA ARG A 62 -13.03 4.27 14.04
C ARG A 62 -11.81 4.64 13.20
N GLY A 63 -10.84 3.73 13.11
CA GLY A 63 -9.57 3.98 12.45
C GLY A 63 -8.90 5.22 13.04
N ASN A 64 -8.66 6.24 12.21
CA ASN A 64 -8.01 7.48 12.61
C ASN A 64 -8.97 8.55 13.15
N ASN A 65 -10.26 8.26 13.24
CA ASN A 65 -11.26 9.21 13.74
C ASN A 65 -11.74 8.82 15.14
N THR A 66 -11.73 9.78 16.06
CA THR A 66 -12.31 9.63 17.40
C THR A 66 -13.44 10.62 17.55
N THR A 67 -14.65 10.11 17.78
CA THR A 67 -15.82 10.92 18.10
C THR A 67 -16.11 10.80 19.59
N ILE A 68 -16.21 11.95 20.25
CA ILE A 68 -16.48 12.05 21.69
C ILE A 68 -17.81 12.77 21.85
N THR A 69 -18.78 12.09 22.45
CA THR A 69 -20.09 12.67 22.76
C THR A 69 -20.18 12.91 24.25
N THR A 70 -20.40 14.16 24.65
CA THR A 70 -20.36 14.58 26.07
C THR A 70 -21.69 15.12 26.55
N SER A 71 -21.96 15.01 27.85
CA SER A 71 -22.99 15.81 28.50
C SER A 71 -22.59 17.29 28.55
N GLN A 72 -23.53 18.13 28.97
CA GLN A 72 -23.21 19.52 29.32
C GLN A 72 -22.19 19.54 30.46
N ARG A 73 -21.15 20.38 30.31
CA ARG A 73 -20.07 20.58 31.29
C ARG A 73 -19.27 19.32 31.67
N ALA A 74 -19.16 18.32 30.79
CA ALA A 74 -18.28 17.19 31.06
C ALA A 74 -16.81 17.63 31.18
N ILE A 75 -16.08 17.06 32.13
CA ILE A 75 -14.63 17.26 32.29
C ILE A 75 -13.95 15.91 32.09
N ILE A 76 -13.03 15.87 31.13
CA ILE A 76 -12.29 14.67 30.76
C ILE A 76 -10.80 15.00 30.87
N ASN A 77 -10.09 14.25 31.71
CA ASN A 77 -8.64 14.30 31.78
C ASN A 77 -8.04 13.34 30.75
N TYR A 78 -6.86 13.70 30.24
CA TYR A 78 -6.08 12.86 29.34
C TYR A 78 -4.65 12.78 29.84
N GLU A 79 -4.03 11.61 29.68
CA GLU A 79 -2.60 11.45 29.91
C GLU A 79 -1.78 12.09 28.80
N SER A 80 -2.29 12.02 27.55
CA SER A 80 -1.72 12.68 26.39
C SER A 80 -2.82 13.09 25.42
N PHE A 81 -2.73 14.29 24.87
CA PHE A 81 -3.66 14.81 23.88
C PHE A 81 -2.95 15.09 22.56
#